data_AF-A0A8T3KIQ2-F1
#
_entry.id   AF-A0A8T3KIQ2-F1
#
_cell.length_a   1.000
_cell.length_b   1.000
_cell.length_c   1.000
_cell.angle_alpha   90.00
_cell.angle_beta   90.00
_cell.angle_gamma   90.00
#
_symmetry.space_group_name_H-M   'P 1'
#
loop_
_entity.id
_entity.type
_entity.pdbx_description
1 polymer ?
#
loop_
_entity_poly.entity_id
_entity_poly.type
_entity_poly.pdbx_seq_one_letter_code
_entity_poly.pdbx_strand_id
1 'polypeptide(L)'
;MSNLRNCRRCGKLYVYTGRPICGSCIEEDEQLYKIVREYIEKHPRSTTFEVAEALDISVDKILQFLREGKLELSGDNINMLLECERCGKPIRTGRFCPECSADIEKELKKGYTVKEQTAASRNKSEMYMAHRRKK
;
A
#
# COMPACT_ATOMS: atom_id res chain seq x y z
N MET A 1 -14.46 14.82 20.52
CA MET A 1 -15.66 15.05 19.69
C MET A 1 -15.76 13.95 18.66
N SER A 2 -16.82 13.14 18.70
CA SER A 2 -17.03 12.05 17.73
C SER A 2 -17.42 12.63 16.38
N ASN A 3 -16.58 12.48 15.36
CA ASN A 3 -16.89 12.92 14.01
C ASN A 3 -17.85 11.92 13.36
N LEU A 4 -19.13 12.24 13.29
CA LEU A 4 -20.14 11.43 12.59
C LEU A 4 -20.18 11.83 11.11
N ARG A 5 -20.20 10.84 10.21
CA ARG A 5 -20.33 11.03 8.77
C ARG A 5 -21.30 10.01 8.17
N ASN A 6 -21.80 10.30 6.98
CA ASN A 6 -22.57 9.36 6.19
C ASN A 6 -21.63 8.46 5.39
N CYS A 7 -21.89 7.16 5.42
CA CYS A 7 -21.19 6.17 4.61
C CYS A 7 -21.41 6.44 3.12
N ARG A 8 -20.34 6.49 2.32
CA ARG A 8 -20.46 6.69 0.86
C ARG A 8 -21.14 5.54 0.12
N ARG A 9 -21.15 4.33 0.70
CA ARG A 9 -21.70 3.12 0.07
C ARG A 9 -23.17 2.89 0.42
N CYS A 10 -23.51 2.93 1.70
CA CYS A 10 -24.86 2.59 2.18
C CYS A 10 -25.63 3.78 2.78
N GLY A 11 -25.03 4.97 2.84
CA GLY A 11 -25.66 6.18 3.37
C GLY A 11 -25.83 6.24 4.90
N LYS A 12 -25.60 5.13 5.62
CA LYS A 12 -25.74 5.06 7.09
C LYS A 12 -24.79 6.01 7.81
N LEU A 13 -25.26 6.60 8.90
CA LEU A 13 -24.43 7.38 9.83
C LEU A 13 -23.46 6.45 10.58
N TYR A 14 -22.20 6.85 10.68
CA TYR A 14 -21.17 6.11 11.41
C TYR A 14 -20.11 7.05 11.99
N VAL A 15 -19.36 6.56 12.97
CA VAL A 15 -18.21 7.27 13.54
C VAL A 15 -17.03 7.17 12.57
N TYR A 16 -16.55 8.32 12.09
CA TYR A 16 -15.45 8.40 11.14
C TYR A 16 -14.13 8.01 11.80
N THR A 17 -13.53 6.92 11.32
CA THR A 17 -12.25 6.36 11.78
C THR A 17 -11.11 6.58 10.78
N GLY A 18 -11.30 7.44 9.78
CA GLY A 18 -10.31 7.71 8.71
C GLY A 18 -10.64 7.09 7.35
N ARG A 19 -11.68 6.24 7.27
CA ARG A 19 -12.20 5.67 6.01
C ARG A 19 -13.57 6.25 5.66
N PRO A 20 -13.91 6.44 4.37
CA PRO A 20 -15.19 7.03 3.95
C PRO A 20 -16.38 6.05 3.93
N ILE A 21 -16.21 4.86 4.53
CA ILE A 21 -17.17 3.75 4.54
C ILE A 21 -17.38 3.30 5.99
N CYS A 22 -18.59 2.87 6.34
CA CYS A 22 -18.92 2.41 7.69
C CYS A 22 -18.36 1.00 7.98
N GLY A 23 -18.31 0.64 9.26
CA GLY A 23 -17.84 -0.67 9.73
C GLY A 23 -18.57 -1.84 9.06
N SER A 24 -19.90 -1.79 8.98
CA SER A 24 -20.68 -2.87 8.35
C SER A 24 -20.29 -3.11 6.89
N CYS A 25 -20.09 -2.03 6.10
CA CYS A 25 -19.67 -2.16 4.71
C CYS A 25 -18.23 -2.69 4.57
N ILE A 26 -17.39 -2.48 5.58
CA ILE A 26 -16.03 -3.06 5.62
C ILE A 26 -16.12 -4.54 5.95
N GLU A 27 -16.96 -4.92 6.94
CA GLU A 27 -17.20 -6.32 7.30
C GLU A 27 -17.79 -7.12 6.12
N GLU A 28 -18.73 -6.54 5.37
CA GLU A 28 -19.26 -7.13 4.14
C GLU A 28 -18.14 -7.39 3.11
N ASP A 29 -17.23 -6.42 2.93
CA ASP A 29 -16.09 -6.59 2.01
C ASP A 29 -15.12 -7.68 2.50
N GLU A 30 -14.89 -7.79 3.80
CA GLU A 30 -14.06 -8.85 4.39
C GLU A 30 -14.71 -10.23 4.25
N GLN A 31 -16.03 -10.33 4.38
CA GLN A 31 -16.77 -11.57 4.16
C GLN A 31 -16.72 -11.99 2.69
N LEU A 32 -16.98 -11.07 1.77
CA LEU A 32 -16.85 -11.32 0.33
C LEU A 32 -15.44 -11.78 -0.02
N TYR A 33 -14.42 -11.12 0.53
CA TYR A 33 -13.04 -11.50 0.34
C TYR A 33 -12.75 -12.94 0.80
N LYS A 34 -13.26 -13.36 1.97
CA LYS A 34 -13.11 -14.74 2.46
C LYS A 34 -13.74 -15.75 1.50
N ILE A 35 -14.95 -15.48 1.04
CA ILE A 35 -15.66 -16.36 0.10
C ILE A 35 -14.89 -16.48 -1.22
N VAL A 36 -14.44 -15.36 -1.78
CA VAL A 36 -13.62 -15.34 -3.01
C VAL A 36 -12.33 -16.14 -2.83
N ARG A 37 -11.64 -15.95 -1.70
CA ARG A 37 -10.41 -16.68 -1.39
C ARG A 37 -10.66 -18.19 -1.32
N GLU A 38 -11.68 -18.62 -0.59
CA GLU A 38 -12.04 -20.04 -0.47
C GLU A 38 -12.39 -20.66 -1.82
N TYR A 39 -13.07 -19.91 -2.69
CA TYR A 39 -13.39 -20.36 -4.04
C TYR A 39 -12.12 -20.56 -4.88
N ILE A 40 -11.19 -19.59 -4.85
CA ILE A 40 -9.91 -19.67 -5.59
C ILE A 40 -9.05 -20.84 -5.08
N GLU A 41 -9.04 -21.08 -3.77
CA GLU A 41 -8.28 -22.18 -3.16
C GLU A 41 -8.81 -23.55 -3.61
N LYS A 42 -10.14 -23.68 -3.75
CA LYS A 42 -10.79 -24.89 -4.29
C LYS A 42 -10.65 -25.01 -5.80
N HIS A 43 -10.57 -23.89 -6.51
CA HIS A 43 -10.51 -23.81 -7.97
C HIS A 43 -9.31 -22.97 -8.45
N PRO A 44 -8.07 -23.49 -8.34
CA PRO A 44 -6.86 -22.71 -8.63
C PRO A 44 -6.72 -22.32 -10.10
N ARG A 45 -7.44 -22.98 -11.01
CA ARG A 45 -7.44 -22.71 -12.45
C ARG A 45 -8.59 -21.80 -12.90
N SER A 46 -9.42 -21.31 -11.98
CA SER A 46 -10.54 -20.46 -12.35
C SER A 46 -10.11 -19.07 -12.79
N THR A 47 -10.83 -18.54 -13.78
CA THR A 47 -10.60 -17.20 -14.30
C THR A 47 -11.35 -16.14 -13.48
N THR A 48 -10.94 -14.87 -13.58
CA THR A 48 -11.66 -13.77 -12.89
C THR A 48 -13.14 -13.73 -13.26
N PHE A 49 -13.48 -14.06 -14.52
CA PHE A 49 -14.87 -14.12 -15.00
C PHE A 49 -15.64 -15.27 -14.36
N GLU A 50 -15.07 -16.47 -14.30
CA GLU A 50 -15.72 -17.61 -13.63
C GLU A 50 -15.97 -17.34 -12.15
N VAL A 51 -15.01 -16.71 -11.46
CA VAL A 51 -15.16 -16.34 -10.05
C VAL A 51 -16.26 -15.26 -9.89
N ALA A 52 -16.32 -14.30 -10.81
CA ALA A 52 -17.36 -13.28 -10.83
C ALA A 52 -18.76 -13.87 -11.02
N GLU A 53 -18.93 -14.79 -11.97
CA GLU A 53 -20.19 -15.48 -12.24
C GLU A 53 -20.59 -16.42 -11.10
N ALA A 54 -19.63 -17.19 -10.56
CA ALA A 54 -19.91 -18.15 -9.50
C ALA A 54 -20.34 -17.50 -8.18
N LEU A 55 -19.83 -16.29 -7.90
CA LEU A 55 -20.09 -15.58 -6.65
C LEU A 55 -21.07 -14.40 -6.79
N ASP A 56 -21.53 -14.12 -8.01
CA ASP A 56 -22.35 -12.95 -8.34
C ASP A 56 -21.71 -11.62 -7.89
N ILE A 57 -20.39 -11.48 -8.15
CA ILE A 57 -19.60 -10.31 -7.77
C ILE A 57 -19.09 -9.60 -9.03
N SER A 58 -19.15 -8.28 -9.07
CA SER A 58 -18.57 -7.48 -10.16
C SER A 58 -17.08 -7.73 -10.34
N VAL A 59 -16.62 -7.86 -11.60
CA VAL A 59 -15.21 -8.07 -11.95
C VAL A 59 -14.30 -7.00 -11.35
N ASP A 60 -14.71 -5.73 -11.35
CA ASP A 60 -13.96 -4.62 -10.74
C ASP A 60 -13.61 -4.86 -9.26
N LYS A 61 -14.52 -5.47 -8.50
CA LYS A 61 -14.31 -5.77 -7.08
C LYS A 61 -13.24 -6.85 -6.91
N ILE A 62 -13.24 -7.86 -7.77
CA ILE A 62 -12.23 -8.93 -7.77
C ILE A 62 -10.87 -8.36 -8.18
N LEU A 63 -10.82 -7.49 -9.20
CA LEU A 63 -9.61 -6.77 -9.59
C LEU A 63 -9.05 -5.91 -8.46
N GLN A 64 -9.92 -5.25 -7.69
CA GLN A 64 -9.49 -4.50 -6.51
C GLN A 64 -8.80 -5.42 -5.49
N PHE A 65 -9.36 -6.60 -5.20
CA PHE A 65 -8.73 -7.56 -4.28
C PHE A 65 -7.36 -8.07 -4.77
N LEU A 66 -7.20 -8.24 -6.09
CA LEU A 66 -5.92 -8.60 -6.72
C LEU A 66 -4.89 -7.46 -6.64
N ARG A 67 -5.31 -6.21 -6.88
CA ARG A 67 -4.43 -5.02 -6.73
C ARG A 67 -4.00 -4.79 -5.29
N GLU A 68 -4.87 -5.09 -4.34
CA GLU A 68 -4.54 -5.05 -2.90
C GLU A 68 -3.50 -6.12 -2.52
N GLY A 69 -3.14 -7.05 -3.43
CA GLY A 69 -2.13 -8.08 -3.20
C GLY A 69 -2.58 -9.16 -2.22
N LYS A 70 -3.89 -9.22 -1.93
CA LYS A 70 -4.45 -10.18 -0.97
C LYS A 70 -4.83 -11.51 -1.62
N LEU A 71 -5.03 -11.54 -2.93
CA LEU A 71 -5.34 -12.75 -3.70
C LEU A 71 -4.25 -13.01 -4.75
N GLU A 72 -3.94 -14.28 -4.96
CA GLU A 72 -3.14 -14.75 -6.10
C GLU A 72 -4.00 -15.72 -6.90
N LEU A 73 -4.29 -15.38 -8.16
CA LEU A 73 -4.96 -16.31 -9.08
C LEU A 73 -3.89 -16.98 -9.95
N SER A 74 -3.95 -18.30 -10.05
CA SER A 74 -2.96 -19.09 -10.80
C SER A 74 -3.30 -19.26 -12.29
N GLY A 75 -4.21 -18.44 -12.83
CA GLY A 75 -4.67 -18.51 -14.22
C GLY A 75 -3.94 -17.56 -15.16
N ASP A 76 -3.64 -18.03 -16.37
CA ASP A 76 -2.99 -17.22 -17.43
C ASP A 76 -3.88 -16.06 -17.94
N ASN A 77 -5.17 -16.07 -17.63
CA ASN A 77 -6.15 -15.07 -18.05
C ASN A 77 -6.18 -13.80 -17.17
N ILE A 78 -5.44 -13.76 -16.05
CA ILE A 78 -5.26 -12.53 -15.25
C ILE A 78 -4.30 -11.56 -15.96
N ASN A 79 -3.40 -12.09 -16.80
CA ASN A 79 -2.32 -11.33 -17.41
C ASN A 79 -2.79 -10.20 -18.35
N MET A 80 -4.08 -10.11 -18.74
CA MET A 80 -4.58 -9.01 -19.58
C MET A 80 -5.25 -7.85 -18.83
N LEU A 81 -5.65 -8.02 -17.55
CA LEU A 81 -6.46 -7.00 -16.85
C LEU A 81 -5.68 -6.17 -15.82
N LEU A 82 -4.52 -6.64 -15.37
CA LEU A 82 -3.68 -5.91 -14.43
C LEU A 82 -2.39 -5.45 -15.10
N GLU A 83 -2.14 -4.15 -15.03
CA GLU A 83 -0.96 -3.50 -15.59
C GLU A 83 -0.21 -2.76 -14.47
N CYS A 84 1.11 -2.74 -14.57
CA CYS A 84 1.97 -1.98 -13.67
C CYS A 84 1.71 -0.47 -13.84
N GLU A 85 1.34 0.23 -12.76
CA GLU A 85 1.05 1.67 -12.80
C GLU A 85 2.28 2.53 -13.18
N ARG A 86 3.49 1.97 -13.10
CA ARG A 86 4.74 2.68 -13.44
C ARG A 86 5.22 2.42 -14.87
N CYS A 87 5.09 1.19 -15.38
CA CYS A 87 5.70 0.80 -16.66
C CYS A 87 4.72 0.16 -17.65
N GLY A 88 3.46 -0.05 -17.28
CA GLY A 88 2.42 -0.62 -18.13
C GLY A 88 2.57 -2.13 -18.42
N LYS A 89 3.60 -2.80 -17.91
CA LYS A 89 3.76 -4.26 -18.09
C LYS A 89 2.61 -5.01 -17.42
N PRO A 90 2.11 -6.11 -18.02
CA PRO A 90 1.10 -6.94 -17.38
C PRO A 90 1.66 -7.55 -16.09
N ILE A 91 0.88 -7.51 -15.01
CA ILE A 91 1.24 -8.05 -13.70
C ILE A 91 0.21 -9.08 -13.24
N ARG A 92 0.67 -10.10 -12.53
CA ARG A 92 -0.21 -11.14 -11.96
C ARG A 92 -0.91 -10.66 -10.70
N THR A 93 -0.19 -9.92 -9.85
CA THR A 93 -0.66 -9.45 -8.55
C THR A 93 -0.01 -8.12 -8.19
N GLY A 94 -0.69 -7.34 -7.34
CA GLY A 94 -0.18 -6.08 -6.82
C GLY A 94 -0.39 -4.86 -7.74
N ARG A 95 0.30 -3.75 -7.42
CA ARG A 95 0.22 -2.47 -8.16
C ARG A 95 1.41 -2.20 -9.08
N PHE A 96 2.57 -2.76 -8.74
CA PHE A 96 3.81 -2.58 -9.48
C PHE A 96 4.39 -3.93 -9.84
N CYS A 97 5.03 -4.02 -11.01
CA CYS A 97 5.81 -5.20 -11.37
C CYS A 97 7.01 -5.35 -10.40
N PRO A 98 7.57 -6.57 -10.25
CA PRO A 98 8.66 -6.82 -9.31
C PRO A 98 9.89 -5.91 -9.57
N GLU A 99 10.17 -5.58 -10.82
CA GLU A 99 11.25 -4.64 -11.18
C GLU A 99 10.96 -3.23 -10.64
N CYS A 100 9.77 -2.70 -10.92
CA CYS A 100 9.37 -1.37 -10.48
C CYS A 100 9.26 -1.26 -8.96
N SER A 101 8.80 -2.31 -8.27
CA SER A 101 8.78 -2.37 -6.81
C SER A 101 10.19 -2.29 -6.25
N ALA A 102 11.11 -3.10 -6.77
CA ALA A 102 12.50 -3.11 -6.33
C ALA A 102 13.19 -1.76 -6.56
N ASP A 103 12.90 -1.08 -7.68
CA ASP A 103 13.42 0.27 -7.93
C ASP A 103 12.86 1.29 -6.92
N ILE A 104 11.55 1.24 -6.61
CA ILE A 104 10.95 2.13 -5.60
C ILE A 104 11.59 1.89 -4.22
N GLU A 105 11.82 0.63 -3.84
CA GLU A 105 12.48 0.30 -2.58
C GLU A 105 13.92 0.81 -2.51
N LYS A 106 14.66 0.76 -3.63
CA LYS A 106 16.02 1.32 -3.73
C LYS A 106 16.02 2.84 -3.59
N GLU A 107 15.12 3.53 -4.29
CA GLU A 107 15.01 4.99 -4.21
C GLU A 107 14.60 5.45 -2.81
N LEU A 108 13.69 4.73 -2.16
CA LEU A 108 13.32 4.99 -0.77
C LEU A 108 14.53 4.83 0.17
N LYS A 109 15.30 3.74 0.06
CA LYS A 109 16.50 3.50 0.87
C LYS A 109 17.57 4.59 0.69
N LYS A 110 17.80 5.06 -0.54
CA LYS A 110 18.75 6.16 -0.81
C LYS A 110 18.33 7.47 -0.14
N GLY A 111 17.03 7.75 -0.05
CA GLY A 111 16.50 8.94 0.61
C GLY A 111 16.69 8.95 2.13
N TYR A 112 16.80 7.78 2.78
CA TYR A 112 17.00 7.67 4.23
C TYR A 112 18.48 7.78 4.65
N THR A 113 19.46 7.58 3.75
CA THR A 113 20.89 7.55 4.10
C THR A 113 21.61 8.90 4.09
N VAL A 114 20.89 10.03 4.08
CA VAL A 114 21.51 11.37 4.14
C VAL A 114 21.08 12.08 5.42
N LYS A 115 21.78 11.82 6.55
CA LYS A 115 22.02 12.76 7.66
C LYS A 115 22.82 12.09 8.80
N GLU A 116 24.13 11.96 8.63
CA GLU A 116 25.04 11.90 9.79
C GLU A 116 26.45 12.41 9.43
N GLN A 117 26.57 13.62 8.89
CA GLN A 117 27.88 14.27 8.71
C GLN A 117 27.80 15.79 8.79
N THR A 118 27.79 16.37 10.00
CA THR A 118 28.32 17.73 10.25
C THR A 118 28.78 17.90 11.71
N ALA A 119 29.94 17.36 12.08
CA ALA A 119 30.62 17.72 13.33
C ALA A 119 32.13 17.45 13.29
N ALA A 120 32.85 17.96 12.29
CA ALA A 120 34.33 17.92 12.28
C ALA A 120 34.93 19.06 11.45
N SER A 121 34.67 20.31 11.83
CA SER A 121 35.43 21.47 11.33
C SER A 121 35.14 22.69 12.21
N ARG A 122 35.91 22.86 13.28
CA ARG A 122 36.11 24.19 13.90
C ARG A 122 37.59 24.35 14.21
N ASN A 123 38.21 25.14 13.35
CA ASN A 123 39.63 25.47 13.36
C ASN A 123 40.01 26.30 14.59
N LYS A 124 41.14 25.88 15.18
CA LYS A 124 42.18 26.58 15.94
C LYS A 124 42.14 28.13 15.89
N SER A 125 42.04 28.79 17.05
CA SER A 125 42.54 30.16 17.25
C SER A 125 43.10 30.32 18.68
N GLU A 126 44.43 30.23 18.75
CA GLU A 126 45.38 30.94 19.62
C GLU A 126 44.94 31.37 21.04
N MET A 127 45.50 30.69 22.04
CA MET A 127 45.65 31.23 23.39
C MET A 127 46.95 32.02 23.51
N TYR A 128 46.87 33.34 23.71
CA TYR A 128 47.93 34.11 24.36
C TYR A 128 47.45 34.54 25.74
N MET A 129 47.96 33.88 26.79
CA MET A 129 47.90 34.40 28.14
C MET A 129 48.89 35.56 28.29
N ALA A 130 48.38 36.78 28.41
CA ALA A 130 49.17 37.94 28.82
C ALA A 130 48.45 38.69 29.95
N HIS A 131 48.96 38.46 31.15
CA HIS A 131 48.98 39.29 32.36
C HIS A 131 47.89 40.35 32.61
N ARG A 132 47.30 40.28 33.81
CA ARG A 132 47.26 41.46 34.69
C ARG A 132 47.20 41.13 36.18
N ARG A 133 48.31 41.47 36.86
CA ARG A 133 48.39 41.73 38.30
C ARG A 133 47.36 42.78 38.72
N LYS A 134 46.72 42.59 39.87
CA LYS A 134 46.24 43.64 40.80
C LYS A 134 46.32 43.02 42.21
N LYS A 135 47.35 43.36 42.99
CA LYS A 135 47.46 44.49 43.94
C LYS A 135 46.45 44.36 45.07
#